data_AF-A0A830CXB3-F1
#
_entry.id   AF-A0A830CXB3-F1
#
_cell.length_a   1.000
_cell.length_b   1.000
_cell.length_c   1.000
_cell.angle_alpha   90.00
_cell.angle_beta   90.00
_cell.angle_gamma   90.00
#
_symmetry.space_group_name_H-M   'P 1'
#
loop_
_entity.id
_entity.type
_entity.pdbx_description
1 polymer ?
#
loop_
_entity_poly.entity_id
_entity_poly.type
_entity_poly.pdbx_seq_one_letter_code
_entity_poly.pdbx_strand_id
1 'polypeptide(L)'
;MASIVVREVYEHNLVSEFNMIRQSLSRFPFASMDTEFPGTVFHPDGVPAHLRSTLPPTSFYRMMKKNIDALNLIQIGLTLSDADGNLPTFGTRSQYVWEFNFRDFDYEYDLQNPDSISLLERQGIDFLKNKLIGVTPVTLLCCSGLPGWARDPFMGG
;
A
#
# COMPACT_ATOMS: atom_id res chain seq x y z
N MET A 1 5.19 -6.46 -27.89
CA MET A 1 5.55 -6.14 -26.50
C MET A 1 4.52 -6.82 -25.61
N ALA A 2 4.93 -7.49 -24.53
CA ALA A 2 3.98 -8.04 -23.56
C ALA A 2 3.23 -6.88 -22.91
N SER A 3 1.91 -6.99 -22.73
CA SER A 3 1.14 -5.97 -22.01
C SER A 3 1.32 -6.16 -20.51
N ILE A 4 1.49 -5.06 -19.78
CA ILE A 4 1.46 -5.08 -18.31
C ILE A 4 0.00 -5.01 -17.88
N VAL A 5 -0.40 -5.91 -17.00
CA VAL A 5 -1.73 -5.98 -16.40
C VAL A 5 -1.57 -5.71 -14.91
N VAL A 6 -2.16 -4.60 -14.47
CA VAL A 6 -2.30 -4.28 -13.04
C VAL A 6 -3.48 -5.09 -12.51
N ARG A 7 -3.22 -5.94 -11.51
CA ARG A 7 -4.22 -6.74 -10.84
C ARG A 7 -4.68 -5.99 -9.60
N GLU A 8 -5.84 -5.34 -9.70
CA GLU A 8 -6.46 -4.71 -8.53
C GLU A 8 -6.89 -5.79 -7.52
N VAL A 9 -6.42 -5.64 -6.28
CA VAL A 9 -6.66 -6.55 -5.17
C VAL A 9 -7.56 -5.88 -4.14
N TYR A 10 -8.70 -6.51 -3.92
CA TYR A 10 -9.76 -6.15 -2.99
C TYR A 10 -10.04 -7.36 -2.08
N GLU A 11 -10.93 -7.21 -1.10
CA GLU A 11 -11.20 -8.26 -0.12
C GLU A 11 -11.63 -9.60 -0.77
N HIS A 12 -12.44 -9.55 -1.82
CA HIS A 12 -13.03 -10.74 -2.45
C HIS A 12 -12.04 -11.60 -3.25
N ASN A 13 -10.95 -11.03 -3.77
CA ASN A 13 -9.94 -11.74 -4.56
C ASN A 13 -8.58 -11.88 -3.85
N LEU A 14 -8.42 -11.29 -2.67
CA LEU A 14 -7.18 -11.27 -1.88
C LEU A 14 -6.48 -12.64 -1.77
N VAL A 15 -7.22 -13.69 -1.42
CA VAL A 15 -6.67 -15.05 -1.27
C VAL A 15 -6.14 -15.60 -2.59
N SER A 16 -6.88 -15.39 -3.68
CA SER A 16 -6.48 -15.84 -5.02
C SER A 16 -5.19 -15.13 -5.46
N GLU A 17 -5.11 -13.83 -5.25
CA GLU A 17 -3.94 -13.02 -5.62
C GLU A 17 -2.69 -13.38 -4.81
N PHE A 18 -2.83 -13.61 -3.49
CA PHE A 18 -1.73 -14.10 -2.68
C PHE A 18 -1.22 -15.48 -3.12
N ASN A 19 -2.11 -16.36 -3.60
CA ASN A 19 -1.68 -17.65 -4.15
C ASN A 19 -0.85 -17.48 -5.43
N MET A 20 -1.23 -16.55 -6.30
CA MET A 20 -0.45 -16.21 -7.50
C MET A 20 0.92 -15.60 -7.14
N ILE A 21 0.95 -14.71 -6.15
CA ILE A 21 2.20 -14.13 -5.61
C ILE A 21 3.11 -15.24 -5.09
N ARG A 22 2.60 -16.13 -4.23
CA ARG A 22 3.36 -17.26 -3.68
C ARG A 22 3.94 -18.17 -4.75
N GLN A 23 3.17 -18.48 -5.79
CA GLN A 23 3.63 -19.29 -6.92
C GLN A 23 4.75 -18.60 -7.72
N SER A 24 4.82 -17.27 -7.67
CA SER A 24 5.81 -16.47 -8.40
C SER A 24 7.14 -16.33 -7.66
N LEU A 25 7.12 -16.31 -6.32
CA LEU A 25 8.30 -15.97 -5.49
C LEU A 25 9.54 -16.84 -5.75
N SER A 26 9.38 -18.11 -6.13
CA SER A 26 10.52 -19.00 -6.42
C SER A 26 11.29 -18.61 -7.69
N ARG A 27 10.61 -17.98 -8.66
CA ARG A 27 11.18 -17.58 -9.96
C ARG A 27 11.41 -16.07 -10.07
N PHE A 28 10.62 -15.28 -9.34
CA PHE A 28 10.65 -13.82 -9.35
C PHE A 28 10.88 -13.30 -7.91
N PRO A 29 12.10 -13.45 -7.35
CA PRO A 29 12.36 -13.20 -5.94
C PRO A 29 12.61 -11.72 -5.60
N PHE A 30 12.74 -10.84 -6.58
CA PHE A 30 12.96 -9.40 -6.33
C PHE A 30 11.61 -8.70 -6.23
N ALA A 31 11.42 -7.88 -5.20
CA ALA A 31 10.20 -7.13 -4.98
C ALA A 31 10.48 -5.62 -5.06
N SER A 32 9.67 -4.93 -5.86
CA SER A 32 9.51 -3.48 -5.82
C SER A 32 8.16 -3.15 -5.20
N MET A 33 8.13 -2.16 -4.32
CA MET A 33 6.93 -1.74 -3.60
C MET A 33 6.80 -0.23 -3.61
N ASP A 34 5.57 0.24 -3.74
CA ASP A 34 5.19 1.64 -3.60
C ASP A 34 3.89 1.74 -2.81
N THR A 35 3.62 2.90 -2.21
CA THR A 35 2.49 3.09 -1.30
C THR A 35 1.86 4.45 -1.48
N GLU A 36 0.53 4.49 -1.52
CA GLU A 36 -0.22 5.74 -1.53
C GLU A 36 -0.82 6.03 -0.16
N PHE A 37 -0.63 7.26 0.30
CA PHE A 37 -1.07 7.77 1.60
C PHE A 37 -1.74 9.14 1.43
N PRO A 38 -2.58 9.57 2.39
CA PRO A 38 -3.27 10.86 2.36
C PRO A 38 -2.34 12.05 2.65
N GLY A 39 -1.10 12.00 2.16
CA GLY A 39 -0.10 13.05 2.23
C GLY A 39 0.59 13.18 3.58
N THR A 40 1.01 14.41 3.89
CA THR A 40 1.62 14.79 5.17
C THR A 40 0.76 15.87 5.82
N VAL A 41 0.31 15.61 7.05
CA VAL A 41 -0.52 16.52 7.86
C VAL A 41 0.31 17.17 8.96
N PHE A 42 1.19 16.40 9.61
CA PHE A 42 2.09 16.92 10.63
C PHE A 42 3.39 17.39 10.02
N HIS A 43 3.74 18.63 10.32
CA HIS A 43 4.96 19.27 9.87
C HIS A 43 5.84 19.67 11.06
N PRO A 44 7.16 19.77 10.87
CA PRO A 44 8.08 20.34 11.85
C PRO A 44 7.74 21.80 12.12
N ASP A 45 7.66 22.16 13.40
CA ASP A 45 7.38 23.53 13.82
C ASP A 45 8.49 24.48 13.37
N GLY A 46 8.11 25.62 12.79
CA GLY A 46 9.05 26.68 12.41
C GLY A 46 9.99 26.34 11.24
N VAL A 47 9.81 25.20 10.55
CA VAL A 47 10.64 24.82 9.40
C VAL A 47 9.86 24.99 8.09
N PRO A 48 10.30 25.88 7.19
CA PRO A 48 9.70 26.06 5.87
C PRO A 48 9.69 24.76 5.05
N ALA A 49 8.67 24.58 4.22
CA ALA A 49 8.48 23.34 3.44
C ALA A 49 9.72 22.92 2.63
N HIS A 50 10.39 23.87 1.98
CA HIS A 50 11.57 23.63 1.16
C HIS A 50 12.82 23.21 1.94
N LEU A 51 12.83 23.36 3.28
CA LEU A 51 13.93 22.95 4.16
C LEU A 51 13.62 21.67 4.95
N ARG A 52 12.44 21.06 4.73
CA ARG A 52 12.07 19.84 5.46
C ARG A 52 12.91 18.63 5.07
N SER A 53 13.40 18.59 3.83
CA SER A 53 14.33 17.55 3.35
C SER A 53 15.74 17.68 3.91
N THR A 54 16.09 18.84 4.50
CA THR A 54 17.40 19.09 5.11
C THR A 54 17.39 18.88 6.63
N LEU A 55 16.28 18.38 7.19
CA LEU A 55 16.20 18.06 8.61
C LEU A 55 17.22 16.98 8.99
N PRO A 56 17.73 17.03 10.24
CA PRO A 56 18.48 15.91 10.79
C PRO A 56 17.68 14.60 10.69
N PRO A 57 18.32 13.46 10.37
CA PRO A 57 17.64 12.19 10.15
C PRO A 57 16.67 11.78 11.28
N THR A 58 17.04 12.04 12.54
CA THR A 58 16.19 11.75 13.70
C THR A 58 14.90 12.57 13.72
N SER A 59 14.98 13.86 13.37
CA SER A 59 13.82 14.75 13.32
C SER A 59 12.91 14.40 12.15
N PHE A 60 13.51 14.11 11.00
CA PHE A 60 12.78 13.66 9.81
C PHE A 60 12.03 12.34 10.08
N TYR A 61 12.69 11.35 10.68
CA TYR A 61 12.07 10.09 11.09
C TYR A 61 10.90 10.32 12.06
N ARG A 62 11.07 11.18 13.07
CA ARG A 62 10.00 11.47 14.04
C ARG A 62 8.78 12.11 13.36
N MET A 63 9.00 13.02 12.42
CA MET A 63 7.93 13.62 11.61
C MET A 63 7.22 12.56 10.76
N MET A 64 7.97 11.73 10.02
CA MET A 64 7.38 10.66 9.20
C MET A 64 6.59 9.70 10.07
N LYS A 65 7.16 9.20 11.17
CA LYS A 65 6.49 8.31 12.11
C LYS A 65 5.18 8.90 12.62
N LYS A 66 5.17 10.17 13.01
CA LYS A 66 3.95 10.84 13.50
C LYS A 66 2.84 10.88 12.44
N ASN A 67 3.19 11.05 11.16
CA ASN A 67 2.21 10.98 10.08
C ASN A 67 1.76 9.52 9.85
N ILE A 68 2.69 8.58 9.74
CA ILE A 68 2.37 7.16 9.52
C ILE A 68 1.47 6.60 10.64
N ASP A 69 1.72 6.97 11.89
CA ASP A 69 0.93 6.51 13.04
C ASP A 69 -0.51 7.07 13.04
N ALA A 70 -0.79 8.15 12.28
CA ALA A 70 -2.04 8.90 12.33
C ALA A 70 -2.86 8.87 11.03
N LEU A 71 -2.30 8.33 9.96
CA LEU A 71 -2.90 8.33 8.63
C LEU A 71 -3.16 6.90 8.19
N ASN A 72 -4.31 6.68 7.55
CA ASN A 72 -4.66 5.38 7.00
C ASN A 72 -4.02 5.19 5.61
N LEU A 73 -3.49 4.00 5.37
CA LEU A 73 -2.93 3.60 4.08
C LEU A 73 -4.04 3.47 3.04
N ILE A 74 -3.80 3.95 1.81
CA ILE A 74 -4.79 3.90 0.72
C ILE A 74 -4.49 2.73 -0.21
N GLN A 75 -3.22 2.56 -0.59
CA GLN A 75 -2.83 1.59 -1.61
C GLN A 75 -1.41 1.05 -1.40
N ILE A 76 -1.17 -0.21 -1.81
CA ILE A 76 0.17 -0.77 -1.99
C ILE A 76 0.31 -1.28 -3.42
N GLY A 77 1.30 -0.80 -4.15
CA GLY A 77 1.79 -1.42 -5.38
C GLY A 77 2.84 -2.48 -5.06
N LEU A 78 2.74 -3.66 -5.68
CA LEU A 78 3.73 -4.73 -5.59
C LEU A 78 4.08 -5.25 -6.98
N THR A 79 5.37 -5.23 -7.30
CA THR A 79 5.93 -5.81 -8.52
C THR A 79 6.97 -6.86 -8.14
N LEU A 80 6.84 -8.06 -8.70
CA LEU A 80 7.84 -9.11 -8.58
C LEU A 80 8.64 -9.23 -9.87
N SER A 81 9.97 -9.42 -9.77
CA SER A 81 10.82 -9.66 -10.93
C SER A 81 11.89 -10.72 -10.68
N ASP A 82 12.47 -11.24 -11.76
CA ASP A 82 13.72 -12.00 -11.73
C ASP A 82 14.93 -11.05 -11.82
N ALA A 83 16.14 -11.61 -11.86
CA ALA A 83 17.39 -10.84 -11.91
C ALA A 83 17.56 -10.01 -13.20
N ASP A 84 16.88 -10.41 -14.29
CA ASP A 84 16.92 -9.72 -15.58
C ASP A 84 15.78 -8.70 -15.72
N GLY A 85 14.94 -8.54 -14.68
CA GLY A 85 13.81 -7.62 -14.67
C GLY A 85 12.55 -8.17 -15.37
N ASN A 86 12.47 -9.47 -15.67
CA ASN A 86 11.25 -10.06 -16.21
C ASN A 86 10.20 -10.23 -15.12
N LEU A 87 8.93 -10.05 -15.50
CA LEU A 87 7.78 -10.14 -14.61
C LEU A 87 7.04 -11.49 -14.76
N PRO A 88 6.27 -11.93 -13.74
CA PRO A 88 5.41 -13.10 -13.83
C PRO A 88 4.43 -13.00 -15.00
N THR A 89 4.28 -14.09 -15.76
CA THR A 89 3.34 -14.17 -16.90
C THR A 89 2.27 -15.25 -16.76
N PHE A 90 2.43 -16.20 -15.83
CA PHE A 90 1.50 -17.33 -15.63
C PHE A 90 1.12 -18.08 -16.92
N GLY A 91 2.05 -18.16 -17.89
CA GLY A 91 1.81 -18.82 -19.17
C GLY A 91 1.00 -18.01 -20.19
N THR A 92 0.68 -16.74 -19.89
CA THR A 92 -0.02 -15.83 -20.81
C THR A 92 0.96 -14.93 -21.57
N ARG A 93 0.43 -14.08 -22.45
CA ARG A 93 1.21 -13.03 -23.17
C ARG A 93 1.35 -11.73 -22.38
N SER A 94 0.84 -11.69 -21.15
CA SER A 94 0.83 -10.51 -20.30
C SER A 94 1.78 -10.69 -19.12
N GLN A 95 2.24 -9.56 -18.59
CA GLN A 95 3.03 -9.45 -17.37
C GLN A 95 2.14 -8.90 -16.27
N TYR A 96 2.30 -9.38 -15.04
CA TYR A 96 1.38 -9.04 -13.95
C TYR A 96 2.09 -8.33 -12.81
N VAL A 97 1.44 -7.27 -12.33
CA VAL A 97 1.78 -6.54 -11.11
C VAL A 97 0.53 -6.40 -10.25
N TRP A 98 0.68 -6.17 -8.95
CA TRP A 98 -0.44 -6.13 -8.01
C TRP A 98 -0.62 -4.74 -7.43
N GLU A 99 -1.88 -4.42 -7.18
CA GLU A 99 -2.29 -3.17 -6.55
C GLU A 99 -3.32 -3.48 -5.46
N PHE A 100 -2.91 -3.39 -4.20
CA PHE A 100 -3.78 -3.64 -3.05
C PHE A 100 -4.48 -2.36 -2.63
N ASN A 101 -5.81 -2.38 -2.60
CA ASN A 101 -6.65 -1.23 -2.30
C ASN A 101 -7.27 -1.38 -0.91
N PHE A 102 -7.01 -0.43 -0.01
CA PHE A 102 -7.37 -0.54 1.42
C PHE A 102 -8.68 0.17 1.76
N ARG A 103 -9.44 -0.44 2.67
CA ARG A 103 -10.75 0.06 3.11
C ARG A 103 -10.69 1.17 4.15
N ASP A 104 -9.63 1.19 4.97
CA ASP A 104 -9.65 1.92 6.24
C ASP A 104 -9.63 3.44 6.09
N PHE A 105 -9.22 3.96 4.92
CA PHE A 105 -9.25 5.39 4.67
C PHE A 105 -10.67 5.89 4.41
N ASP A 106 -11.10 6.84 5.23
CA ASP A 106 -12.39 7.50 5.17
C ASP A 106 -12.25 9.00 4.94
N TYR A 107 -12.56 9.42 3.70
CA TYR A 107 -12.47 10.81 3.27
C TYR A 107 -13.21 11.82 4.17
N GLU A 108 -14.30 11.40 4.83
CA GLU A 108 -15.10 12.30 5.67
C GLU A 108 -14.54 12.50 7.08
N TYR A 109 -13.81 11.52 7.62
CA TYR A 109 -13.47 11.48 9.04
C TYR A 109 -11.95 11.45 9.31
N ASP A 110 -11.16 11.00 8.35
CA ASP A 110 -9.73 10.83 8.53
C ASP A 110 -8.94 12.13 8.34
N LEU A 111 -7.81 12.21 9.02
CA LEU A 111 -6.82 13.24 8.77
C LEU A 111 -6.27 13.08 7.35
N GLN A 112 -6.24 14.18 6.59
CA GLN A 112 -5.80 14.17 5.21
C GLN A 112 -5.20 15.50 4.80
N ASN A 113 -4.30 15.44 3.81
CA ASN A 113 -3.91 16.60 3.03
C ASN A 113 -4.81 16.71 1.79
N PRO A 114 -5.68 17.73 1.69
CA PRO A 114 -6.63 17.87 0.57
C PRO A 114 -5.99 17.90 -0.82
N ASP A 115 -4.77 18.46 -0.94
CA ASP A 115 -4.05 18.51 -2.21
C ASP A 115 -3.60 17.10 -2.64
N SER A 116 -3.14 16.30 -1.68
CA SER A 116 -2.77 14.90 -1.93
C SER A 116 -3.97 14.07 -2.35
N ILE A 117 -5.12 14.25 -1.69
CA ILE A 117 -6.34 13.53 -2.05
C ILE A 117 -6.83 13.91 -3.44
N SER A 118 -6.88 15.22 -3.73
CA SER A 118 -7.26 15.72 -5.05
C SER A 118 -6.35 15.19 -6.16
N LEU A 119 -5.06 14.99 -5.87
CA LEU A 119 -4.11 14.39 -6.79
C LEU A 119 -4.42 12.90 -7.03
N LEU A 120 -4.65 12.13 -5.96
CA LEU A 120 -4.95 10.71 -6.03
C LEU A 120 -6.27 10.43 -6.77
N GLU A 121 -7.32 11.24 -6.55
CA GLU A 121 -8.57 11.14 -7.33
C GLU A 121 -8.32 11.35 -8.82
N ARG A 122 -7.48 12.33 -9.20
CA ARG A 122 -7.11 12.59 -10.60
C ARG A 122 -6.29 11.46 -11.22
N GLN A 123 -5.55 10.71 -10.40
CA GLN A 123 -4.80 9.53 -10.82
C GLN A 123 -5.69 8.28 -10.94
N GLY A 124 -6.95 8.37 -10.53
CA GLY A 124 -7.96 7.32 -10.73
C GLY A 124 -8.29 6.50 -9.48
N ILE A 125 -7.83 6.91 -8.29
CA ILE A 125 -8.22 6.24 -7.05
C ILE A 125 -9.71 6.50 -6.76
N ASP A 126 -10.46 5.43 -6.58
CA ASP A 126 -11.87 5.46 -6.17
C ASP A 126 -11.98 5.17 -4.67
N PHE A 127 -11.96 6.22 -3.86
CA PHE A 127 -12.05 6.13 -2.40
C PHE A 127 -13.35 5.48 -1.91
N LEU A 128 -14.45 5.66 -2.64
CA LEU A 128 -15.74 5.05 -2.27
C LEU A 128 -15.70 3.53 -2.52
N LYS A 129 -15.18 3.10 -3.67
CA LYS A 129 -14.94 1.67 -3.96
C LYS A 129 -14.01 1.06 -2.92
N ASN A 130 -12.92 1.73 -2.58
CA ASN A 130 -11.97 1.28 -1.58
C ASN A 130 -12.64 1.09 -0.21
N LYS A 131 -13.41 2.08 0.26
CA LYS A 131 -14.17 1.96 1.51
C LYS A 131 -15.18 0.80 1.48
N LEU A 132 -15.84 0.57 0.34
CA LEU A 132 -16.86 -0.48 0.21
C LEU A 132 -16.28 -1.89 0.16
N ILE A 133 -15.22 -2.13 -0.61
CA ILE A 133 -14.73 -3.49 -0.94
C ILE A 133 -13.23 -3.70 -0.75
N GLY A 134 -12.51 -2.68 -0.28
CA GLY A 134 -11.08 -2.72 -0.01
C GLY A 134 -10.69 -3.75 1.04
N VAL A 135 -9.40 -4.09 1.02
CA VAL A 135 -8.78 -4.99 1.99
C VAL A 135 -8.62 -4.27 3.32
N THR A 136 -8.63 -5.02 4.42
CA THR A 136 -8.18 -4.51 5.72
C THR A 136 -6.73 -4.95 5.95
N PRO A 137 -5.92 -4.20 6.72
CA PRO A 137 -4.58 -4.63 7.11
C PRO A 137 -4.60 -6.01 7.78
N VAL A 138 -5.64 -6.28 8.56
CA VAL A 138 -5.91 -7.57 9.20
C VAL A 138 -6.05 -8.67 8.15
N THR A 139 -6.98 -8.54 7.20
CA THR A 139 -7.22 -9.59 6.20
C THR A 139 -6.01 -9.82 5.30
N LEU A 140 -5.29 -8.74 4.93
CA LEU A 140 -4.03 -8.82 4.20
C LEU A 140 -2.96 -9.62 4.95
N LEU A 141 -2.72 -9.29 6.21
CA LEU A 141 -1.72 -9.98 7.00
C LEU A 141 -2.11 -11.46 7.24
N CYS A 142 -3.40 -11.78 7.35
CA CYS A 142 -3.92 -13.15 7.47
C CYS A 142 -3.58 -13.95 6.21
N CYS A 143 -3.85 -13.35 5.05
CA CYS A 143 -3.62 -13.96 3.76
C CYS A 143 -2.14 -14.06 3.41
N SER A 144 -1.28 -13.19 3.96
CA SER A 144 0.17 -13.24 3.71
C SER A 144 0.84 -14.51 4.27
N GLY A 145 0.28 -15.09 5.33
CA GLY A 145 0.89 -16.22 6.04
C GLY A 145 2.03 -15.82 6.97
N LEU A 146 2.19 -14.52 7.29
CA LEU A 146 3.11 -14.04 8.31
C LEU A 146 2.61 -14.44 9.71
N PRO A 147 3.33 -15.32 10.45
CA PRO A 147 2.94 -15.69 11.79
C PRO A 147 3.22 -14.52 12.75
N GLY A 148 2.20 -14.04 13.48
CA GLY A 148 2.47 -13.19 14.66
C GLY A 148 1.42 -12.16 15.08
N TRP A 149 0.44 -11.81 14.23
CA TRP A 149 -0.43 -10.65 14.49
C TRP A 149 -1.92 -11.03 14.67
N ALA A 150 -2.31 -12.29 14.46
CA ALA A 150 -3.56 -12.84 14.98
C ALA A 150 -3.47 -13.01 16.51
N ARG A 151 -3.36 -11.90 17.25
CA ARG A 151 -3.70 -11.86 18.66
C ARG A 151 -5.13 -11.35 18.75
N ASP A 152 -5.97 -12.16 19.40
CA ASP A 152 -7.36 -11.89 19.71
C ASP A 152 -7.62 -10.42 20.11
N PRO A 153 -8.66 -9.77 19.58
CA PRO A 153 -9.16 -8.49 20.12
C PRO A 153 -9.84 -8.66 21.50
N PHE A 154 -9.79 -9.85 22.12
CA PHE A 154 -10.41 -10.19 23.40
C PHE A 154 -9.42 -10.70 24.45
N MET A 155 -8.26 -10.06 24.62
CA MET A 155 -7.48 -10.20 25.85
C MET A 155 -7.14 -8.80 26.38
N GLY A 156 -8.13 -8.22 27.06
CA GLY A 156 -7.86 -7.20 28.07
C GLY A 156 -7.17 -7.83 29.27
N GLY A 157 -6.13 -7.14 29.73
CA GLY A 157 -5.42 -7.38 30.99
C GLY A 157 -4.77 -6.07 31.41
#